data_AF-A0A2G8L481-F1
#
_entry.id   AF-A0A2G8L481-F1
#
_cell.length_a   1.000
_cell.length_b   1.000
_cell.length_c   1.000
_cell.angle_alpha   90.00
_cell.angle_beta   90.00
_cell.angle_gamma   90.00
#
_symmetry.space_group_name_H-M   'P 1'
#
loop_
_entity.id
_entity.type
_entity.pdbx_description
1 polymer ?
#
loop_
_entity_poly.entity_id
_entity_poly.type
_entity_poly.pdbx_seq_one_letter_code
_entity_poly.pdbx_strand_id
1 'polypeptide(L)'
;MAACMKIITETFPEIDTELLQYVEGVLEGGIEDFETADDIYEAIGAVLSELDSKDEDEIVKICQQLFDNLNLGFNARNHFVKSLP
;
A
#
# COMPACT_ATOMS: atom_id res chain seq x y z
N MET A 1 0.67 6.80 5.68
CA MET A 1 0.91 5.49 6.30
C MET A 1 -0.31 4.89 6.99
N ALA A 2 -0.89 5.55 8.01
CA ALA A 2 -2.04 5.00 8.75
C ALA A 2 -3.24 4.58 7.86
N ALA A 3 -3.48 5.26 6.74
CA ALA A 3 -4.53 4.88 5.78
C ALA A 3 -4.25 3.54 5.09
N CYS A 4 -3.01 3.29 4.65
CA CYS A 4 -2.59 2.04 4.01
C CYS A 4 -2.71 0.86 4.99
N MET A 5 -2.22 1.04 6.23
CA MET A 5 -2.33 0.00 7.27
C MET A 5 -3.78 -0.30 7.61
N LYS A 6 -4.64 0.73 7.65
CA LYS A 6 -6.07 0.56 7.86
C LYS A 6 -6.69 -0.32 6.77
N ILE A 7 -6.39 -0.05 5.49
CA ILE A 7 -6.87 -0.87 4.36
C ILE A 7 -6.44 -2.33 4.52
N ILE A 8 -5.17 -2.58 4.85
CA ILE A 8 -4.66 -3.94 5.00
C ILE A 8 -5.36 -4.65 6.16
N THR A 9 -5.46 -4.02 7.34
CA THR A 9 -6.13 -4.64 8.50
C THR A 9 -7.63 -4.84 8.30
N GLU A 10 -8.30 -4.00 7.50
CA GLU A 10 -9.72 -4.17 7.12
C GLU A 10 -9.90 -5.30 6.09
N THR A 11 -8.90 -5.51 5.23
CA THR A 11 -8.95 -6.51 4.15
C THR A 11 -8.45 -7.90 4.60
N PHE A 12 -7.45 -7.91 5.47
CA PHE A 12 -6.77 -9.07 6.02
C PHE A 12 -6.77 -8.97 7.55
N PRO A 13 -7.93 -9.21 8.21
CA PRO A 13 -8.02 -9.16 9.67
C PRO A 13 -7.21 -10.28 10.35
N GLU A 14 -6.87 -11.34 9.60
CA GLU A 14 -6.05 -12.47 10.07
C GLU A 14 -4.54 -12.23 9.87
N ILE A 15 -4.12 -11.06 9.36
CA ILE A 15 -2.70 -10.74 9.22
C ILE A 15 -2.02 -10.70 10.59
N ASP A 16 -0.90 -11.42 10.70
CA ASP A 16 -0.06 -11.36 11.89
C ASP A 16 0.66 -10.02 12.01
N THR A 17 0.96 -9.62 13.24
CA THR A 17 1.66 -8.35 13.50
C THR A 17 3.03 -8.29 12.82
N GLU A 18 3.75 -9.41 12.73
CA GLU A 18 5.04 -9.48 12.03
C GLU A 18 4.90 -9.19 10.53
N LEU A 19 3.89 -9.78 9.88
CA LEU A 19 3.61 -9.54 8.45
C LEU A 19 3.14 -8.12 8.22
N LEU A 20 2.29 -7.59 9.12
CA LEU A 20 1.84 -6.20 9.04
C LEU A 20 3.02 -5.22 9.16
N GLN A 21 3.96 -5.46 10.09
CA GLN A 21 5.17 -4.64 10.23
C GLN A 21 6.11 -4.76 9.04
N TYR A 22 6.22 -5.94 8.44
CA TYR A 22 6.98 -6.13 7.20
C TYR A 22 6.37 -5.30 6.07
N VAL A 23 5.06 -5.40 5.86
CA VAL A 23 4.36 -4.65 4.83
C VAL A 23 4.48 -3.14 5.08
N GLU A 24 4.34 -2.69 6.32
CA GLU A 24 4.57 -1.29 6.70
C GLU A 24 5.98 -0.83 6.34
N GLY A 25 7.01 -1.61 6.69
CA GLY A 25 8.40 -1.27 6.39
C GLY A 25 8.69 -1.22 4.89
N VAL A 26 8.13 -2.14 4.10
CA VAL A 26 8.26 -2.15 2.64
C VAL A 26 7.55 -0.95 2.03
N LEU A 27 6.33 -0.65 2.47
CA LEU A 27 5.57 0.49 1.97
C LEU A 27 6.21 1.84 2.37
N GLU A 28 6.87 1.92 3.53
CA GLU A 28 7.51 3.15 4.02
C GLU A 28 8.86 3.37 3.32
N GLY A 29 9.67 2.32 3.22
CA GLY A 29 10.99 2.38 2.60
C GLY A 29 10.96 2.44 1.08
N GLY A 30 9.95 1.81 0.46
CA GLY A 30 9.82 1.74 -1.00
C GLY A 30 8.95 2.83 -1.61
N ILE A 31 8.34 3.75 -0.82
CA ILE A 31 7.42 4.77 -1.37
C ILE A 31 8.05 5.64 -2.47
N GLU A 32 9.37 5.81 -2.44
CA GLU A 32 10.15 6.57 -3.41
C GLU A 32 10.53 5.73 -4.64
N ASP A 33 10.54 4.40 -4.49
CA ASP A 33 10.90 3.41 -5.51
C ASP A 33 9.67 2.79 -6.20
N PHE A 34 8.48 2.89 -5.60
CA PHE A 34 7.23 2.43 -6.22
C PHE A 34 6.77 3.43 -7.29
N GLU A 35 6.85 3.03 -8.56
CA GLU A 35 6.32 3.81 -9.68
C GLU A 35 4.86 3.43 -9.99
N THR A 36 4.48 2.20 -9.64
CA THR A 36 3.19 1.60 -9.97
C THR A 36 2.68 0.67 -8.86
N ALA A 37 1.41 0.28 -8.97
CA ALA A 37 0.82 -0.74 -8.09
C ALA A 37 1.46 -2.14 -8.28
N ASP A 38 2.03 -2.41 -9.45
CA ASP A 38 2.72 -3.67 -9.73
C ASP A 38 3.99 -3.80 -8.89
N ASP A 39 4.73 -2.70 -8.68
CA ASP A 39 5.92 -2.70 -7.81
C ASP A 39 5.56 -3.05 -6.35
N ILE A 40 4.40 -2.58 -5.90
CA ILE A 40 3.85 -2.96 -4.58
C ILE A 40 3.44 -4.43 -4.57
N TYR A 41 2.79 -4.90 -5.64
CA TYR A 41 2.40 -6.31 -5.76
C TYR A 41 3.61 -7.25 -5.77
N GLU A 42 4.69 -6.90 -6.46
CA GLU A 42 5.92 -7.69 -6.43
C GLU A 42 6.57 -7.72 -5.05
N ALA A 43 6.47 -6.63 -4.29
CA ALA A 43 7.10 -6.52 -2.98
C ALA A 43 6.31 -7.19 -1.85
N ILE A 44 4.98 -7.03 -1.83
CA ILE A 44 4.09 -7.53 -0.75
C ILE A 44 2.91 -8.36 -1.23
N GLY A 45 2.62 -8.40 -2.53
CA GLY A 45 1.45 -9.10 -3.08
C GLY A 45 1.48 -10.61 -2.86
N ALA A 46 2.66 -11.23 -2.90
CA ALA A 46 2.83 -12.64 -2.53
C ALA A 46 2.43 -12.89 -1.07
N VAL A 47 2.89 -12.03 -0.14
CA VAL A 47 2.55 -12.11 1.29
C VAL A 47 1.05 -11.92 1.50
N LEU A 48 0.45 -10.93 0.83
CA LEU A 48 -1.00 -10.70 0.92
C LEU A 48 -1.81 -11.87 0.36
N SER A 49 -1.31 -12.54 -0.69
CA SER A 49 -1.94 -13.74 -1.28
C SER A 49 -1.83 -14.98 -0.39
N GLU A 50 -0.83 -15.04 0.50
CA GLU A 50 -0.72 -16.14 1.48
C GLU A 50 -1.70 -15.98 2.66
N LEU A 51 -2.12 -14.75 2.94
CA LEU A 51 -3.02 -14.44 4.06
C LEU A 51 -4.49 -14.76 3.78
N ASP A 52 -4.90 -14.79 2.51
CA ASP A 52 -6.30 -14.99 2.14
C ASP A 52 -6.41 -15.72 0.80
N SER A 53 -7.53 -16.41 0.58
CA SER A 53 -7.83 -17.10 -0.68
C SER A 53 -8.37 -16.15 -1.75
N LYS A 54 -7.91 -14.90 -1.76
CA LYS A 54 -8.32 -13.88 -2.73
C LYS A 54 -7.64 -14.14 -4.08
N ASP A 55 -8.37 -13.92 -5.16
CA ASP A 55 -7.83 -14.01 -6.51
C ASP A 55 -6.78 -12.92 -6.75
N GLU A 56 -5.87 -13.19 -7.70
CA GLU A 56 -4.81 -12.26 -8.10
C GLU A 56 -5.36 -10.86 -8.43
N ASP A 57 -6.49 -10.80 -9.16
CA ASP A 57 -7.16 -9.54 -9.50
C ASP A 57 -7.57 -8.72 -8.27
N GLU A 58 -7.97 -9.37 -7.18
CA GLU A 58 -8.35 -8.69 -5.93
C GLU A 58 -7.11 -8.18 -5.20
N ILE A 59 -6.02 -8.96 -5.17
CA ILE A 59 -4.75 -8.52 -4.58
C ILE A 59 -4.20 -7.32 -5.34
N VAL A 60 -4.21 -7.35 -6.68
CA VAL A 60 -3.78 -6.23 -7.53
C VAL A 60 -4.62 -4.97 -7.25
N LYS A 61 -5.94 -5.09 -7.08
CA LYS A 61 -6.79 -3.96 -6.69
C LYS A 61 -6.46 -3.41 -5.32
N ILE A 62 -6.07 -4.25 -4.36
CA ILE A 62 -5.65 -3.80 -3.03
C ILE A 62 -4.31 -3.05 -3.15
N CYS A 63 -3.33 -3.60 -3.87
CA CYS A 63 -2.06 -2.95 -4.17
C CYS A 63 -2.27 -1.59 -4.86
N GLN A 64 -3.20 -1.51 -5.80
CA GLN A 64 -3.59 -0.25 -6.46
C GLN A 64 -4.17 0.76 -5.46
N GLN A 65 -5.07 0.33 -4.57
CA GLN A 65 -5.60 1.21 -3.52
C GLN A 65 -4.50 1.69 -2.56
N LEU A 66 -3.54 0.84 -2.22
CA LEU A 66 -2.39 1.23 -1.40
C LEU A 66 -1.54 2.27 -2.12
N PHE A 67 -1.21 2.04 -3.39
CA PHE A 67 -0.48 2.97 -4.24
C PHE A 67 -1.18 4.32 -4.34
N ASP A 68 -2.49 4.31 -4.62
CA ASP A 68 -3.30 5.53 -4.70
C ASP A 68 -3.30 6.28 -3.36
N ASN A 69 -3.36 5.61 -2.22
CA ASN A 69 -3.30 6.26 -0.92
C ASN A 69 -1.90 6.82 -0.59
N LEU A 70 -0.84 6.11 -0.98
CA LEU A 70 0.54 6.59 -0.85
C LEU A 70 0.76 7.83 -1.72
N ASN A 71 0.30 7.78 -2.97
CA ASN A 71 0.45 8.84 -3.95
C ASN A 71 -0.51 10.02 -3.67
N LEU A 72 -1.71 9.80 -3.15
CA LEU A 72 -2.60 10.86 -2.66
C LEU A 72 -2.02 11.53 -1.42
N GLY A 73 -1.43 10.78 -0.50
CA GLY A 73 -0.69 11.32 0.64
C GLY A 73 0.51 12.16 0.22
N PHE A 74 1.21 11.76 -0.85
CA PHE A 74 2.32 12.51 -1.44
C PHE A 74 1.84 13.75 -2.22
N ASN A 75 0.83 13.61 -3.08
CA ASN A 75 0.28 14.70 -3.89
C ASN A 75 -0.48 15.75 -3.07
N ALA A 76 -1.12 15.37 -1.96
CA ALA A 76 -1.69 16.33 -1.02
C ALA A 76 -0.61 17.20 -0.36
N ARG A 77 0.60 16.68 -0.14
CA ARG A 77 1.75 17.48 0.30
C ARG A 77 2.28 18.39 -0.82
N ASN A 78 2.17 17.96 -2.07
CA ASN A 78 2.57 18.74 -3.25
C ASN A 78 1.53 19.79 -3.70
N HIS A 79 0.28 19.74 -3.23
CA HIS A 79 -0.73 20.78 -3.52
C HIS A 79 -0.47 22.08 -2.74
N PHE A 80 0.21 22.04 -1.60
CA PHE A 80 0.53 23.25 -0.83
C PHE A 80 1.65 24.10 -1.42
N VAL A 81 2.44 23.59 -2.38
CA VAL A 81 3.52 24.37 -3.03
C VAL A 81 3.11 25.05 -4.34
N LYS A 82 1.89 24.82 -4.85
CA LYS A 82 1.39 25.45 -6.09
C LYS A 82 0.28 26.49 -5.91
N SER A 83 -0.09 26.83 -4.68
CA SER A 83 -0.96 27.96 -4.38
C SER A 83 -0.19 29.08 -3.69
N LEU A 84 0.69 29.76 -4.45
CA LEU A 84 0.93 31.19 -4.23
C LEU A 84 0.40 31.93 -5.47
N PRO A 85 -0.44 32.96 -5.30
CA PRO A 85 -0.71 33.92 -6.38
C PRO A 85 0.55 34.73 -6.73
#